data_AF-A0A0N0BHP2-F1
#
_entry.id   AF-A0A0N0BHP2-F1
#
_cell.length_a   1.000
_cell.length_b   1.000
_cell.length_c   1.000
_cell.angle_alpha   90.00
_cell.angle_beta   90.00
_cell.angle_gamma   90.00
#
_symmetry.space_group_name_H-M   'P 1'
#
loop_
_entity.id
_entity.type
_entity.pdbx_description
1 polymer ?
#
loop_
_entity_poly.entity_id
_entity_poly.type
_entity_poly.pdbx_seq_one_letter_code
_entity_poly.pdbx_strand_id
1 'polypeptide(L)'
;MSTSLATSETLPSIRLPAIALPQFHGSLGEWFYFRDSFESLINRNESLSNIDRFHYLKSAVKGEPARALKTLPVSDSSYDAA
;
A
#
# COMPACT_ATOMS: atom_id res chain seq x y z
N MET A 1 -14.09 -39.51 -32.81
CA MET A 1 -13.90 -38.99 -31.44
C MET A 1 -13.98 -37.48 -31.51
N SER A 2 -15.10 -36.89 -31.09
CA SER A 2 -15.34 -35.45 -31.20
C SER A 2 -15.01 -34.79 -29.87
N THR A 3 -13.94 -33.99 -29.83
CA THR A 3 -13.56 -33.21 -28.66
C THR A 3 -14.42 -31.96 -28.56
N SER A 4 -15.24 -31.90 -27.51
CA SER A 4 -16.04 -30.73 -27.14
C SER A 4 -15.13 -29.61 -26.63
N LEU A 5 -15.17 -28.44 -27.28
CA LEU A 5 -14.56 -27.23 -26.72
C LEU A 5 -15.41 -26.76 -25.54
N ALA A 6 -14.84 -26.75 -24.34
CA ALA A 6 -15.42 -26.04 -23.21
C ALA A 6 -15.25 -24.52 -23.46
N THR A 7 -16.33 -23.84 -23.75
CA THR A 7 -16.41 -22.38 -23.74
C THR A 7 -16.31 -21.91 -22.29
N SER A 8 -15.14 -21.43 -21.87
CA SER A 8 -15.02 -20.67 -20.62
C SER A 8 -15.82 -19.38 -20.77
N GLU A 9 -17.03 -19.33 -20.23
CA GLU A 9 -17.80 -18.09 -20.12
C GLU A 9 -17.07 -17.14 -19.16
N THR A 10 -16.43 -16.12 -19.74
CA THR A 10 -15.82 -15.02 -18.99
C THR A 10 -16.96 -14.18 -18.38
N LEU A 11 -17.21 -14.36 -17.08
CA LEU A 11 -18.14 -13.49 -16.36
C LEU A 11 -17.71 -12.02 -16.53
N PRO A 12 -18.65 -11.08 -16.71
CA PRO A 12 -18.32 -9.67 -16.85
C PRO A 12 -17.52 -9.21 -15.63
N SER A 13 -16.26 -8.84 -15.86
CA SER A 13 -15.37 -8.33 -14.82
C SER A 13 -15.90 -6.98 -14.33
N ILE A 14 -16.47 -6.97 -13.12
CA ILE A 14 -16.84 -5.73 -12.44
C ILE A 14 -15.55 -4.98 -12.15
N ARG A 15 -15.37 -3.81 -12.77
CA ARG A 15 -14.24 -2.93 -12.48
C ARG A 15 -14.55 -2.11 -11.23
N LEU A 16 -13.91 -2.48 -10.14
CA LEU A 16 -13.96 -1.73 -8.88
C LEU A 16 -13.06 -0.49 -8.98
N PRO A 17 -13.42 0.60 -8.27
CA PRO A 17 -12.51 1.73 -8.10
C PRO A 17 -11.19 1.28 -7.48
N ALA A 18 -10.09 1.92 -7.89
CA ALA A 18 -8.81 1.71 -7.24
C ALA A 18 -8.87 2.20 -5.78
N ILE A 19 -8.34 1.39 -4.86
CA ILE A 19 -8.23 1.79 -3.47
C ILE A 19 -7.13 2.85 -3.38
N ALA A 20 -7.47 4.02 -2.83
CA ALA A 20 -6.49 5.07 -2.59
C ALA A 20 -5.67 4.77 -1.32
N LEU A 21 -4.38 5.09 -1.37
CA LEU A 21 -3.53 5.04 -0.19
C LEU A 21 -3.98 6.07 0.85
N PRO A 22 -4.06 5.70 2.14
CA PRO A 22 -4.41 6.65 3.20
C PRO A 22 -3.31 7.72 3.32
N GLN A 23 -3.67 8.91 3.78
CA GLN A 23 -2.71 9.97 4.07
C GLN A 23 -2.68 10.27 5.56
N PHE A 24 -1.50 10.59 6.08
CA PHE A 24 -1.32 10.98 7.48
C PHE A 24 -0.70 12.36 7.58
N HIS A 25 -1.41 13.30 8.22
CA HIS A 25 -0.93 14.68 8.36
C HIS A 25 -0.38 14.99 9.76
N GLY A 26 -0.38 14.00 10.67
CA GLY A 26 0.13 14.14 12.04
C GLY A 26 -0.93 14.27 13.12
N SER A 27 -2.22 14.17 12.77
CA SER A 27 -3.32 14.22 13.75
C SER A 27 -3.52 12.86 14.43
N LEU A 28 -3.65 12.85 15.75
CA LEU A 28 -3.96 11.63 16.51
C LEU A 28 -5.30 10.99 16.08
N GLY A 29 -6.27 11.80 15.67
CA GLY A 29 -7.57 11.30 15.17
C GLY A 29 -7.44 10.52 13.85
N GLU A 30 -6.43 10.83 13.03
CA GLU A 30 -6.15 10.13 11.77
C GLU A 30 -5.29 8.89 11.97
N TRP A 31 -4.52 8.83 13.06
CA TRP A 31 -3.47 7.84 13.25
C TRP A 31 -3.99 6.40 13.18
N PHE A 32 -5.07 6.07 13.90
CA PHE A 32 -5.60 4.71 13.92
C PHE A 32 -6.07 4.27 12.53
N TYR A 33 -6.83 5.11 11.84
CA TYR A 33 -7.30 4.82 10.49
C TYR A 33 -6.15 4.66 9.50
N PHE A 34 -5.18 5.58 9.54
CA PHE A 34 -4.00 5.52 8.69
C PHE A 34 -3.22 4.24 8.91
N ARG A 35 -2.88 3.94 10.17
CA ARG A 35 -2.09 2.77 10.55
C ARG A 35 -2.77 1.49 10.07
N ASP A 36 -4.03 1.29 10.40
CA ASP A 36 -4.75 0.05 10.08
C ASP A 36 -4.94 -0.12 8.56
N SER A 37 -5.20 0.97 7.85
CA SER A 37 -5.32 0.96 6.38
C SER A 37 -3.97 0.68 5.72
N PHE A 38 -2.92 1.39 6.11
CA PHE A 38 -1.57 1.24 5.55
C PHE A 38 -0.99 -0.16 5.84
N GLU A 39 -1.24 -0.68 7.04
CA GLU A 39 -0.91 -2.05 7.44
C GLU A 39 -1.53 -3.08 6.46
N SER A 40 -2.84 -2.94 6.19
CA SER A 40 -3.57 -3.88 5.33
C SER A 40 -3.17 -3.79 3.85
N LEU A 41 -2.87 -2.58 3.34
CA LEU A 41 -2.62 -2.34 1.93
C LEU A 41 -1.15 -2.53 1.53
N ILE A 42 -0.22 -2.17 2.42
CA ILE A 42 1.21 -2.07 2.11
C ILE A 42 2.04 -3.01 2.97
N ASN A 43 1.89 -2.96 4.30
CA ASN A 43 2.79 -3.72 5.17
C ASN A 43 2.62 -5.24 4.95
N ARG A 44 1.38 -5.72 4.91
CA ARG A 44 1.07 -7.14 4.70
C ARG A 44 1.15 -7.61 3.25
N ASN A 45 1.50 -6.72 2.31
CA ASN A 45 1.63 -7.09 0.91
C ASN A 45 3.02 -7.72 0.68
N GLU A 46 3.07 -9.05 0.59
CA GLU A 46 4.30 -9.82 0.39
C GLU A 46 4.97 -9.58 -0.97
N SER A 47 4.25 -8.98 -1.94
CA SER A 47 4.80 -8.64 -3.25
C SER A 47 5.64 -7.35 -3.24
N LEU A 48 5.64 -6.61 -2.12
CA LEU A 48 6.42 -5.38 -1.96
C LEU A 48 7.72 -5.66 -1.20
N SER A 49 8.82 -5.08 -1.66
CA SER A 49 10.06 -5.03 -0.88
C SER A 49 9.96 -4.00 0.24
N ASN A 50 10.85 -4.06 1.24
CA ASN A 50 10.92 -3.03 2.28
C ASN A 50 11.20 -1.64 1.69
N ILE A 51 12.00 -1.58 0.62
CA ILE A 51 12.26 -0.34 -0.12
C ILE A 51 10.95 0.21 -0.70
N ASP A 52 10.13 -0.63 -1.33
CA ASP A 52 8.84 -0.21 -1.89
C ASP A 52 7.90 0.26 -0.78
N ARG A 53 7.79 -0.50 0.32
CA ARG A 53 6.97 -0.12 1.49
C ARG A 53 7.40 1.23 2.05
N PHE A 54 8.70 1.48 2.15
CA PHE A 54 9.22 2.76 2.63
C PHE A 54 8.95 3.91 1.66
N HIS A 55 9.03 3.68 0.35
CA HIS A 55 8.60 4.68 -0.63
C HIS A 55 7.12 5.02 -0.48
N TYR A 56 6.25 4.02 -0.31
CA TYR A 56 4.83 4.26 -0.06
C TYR A 56 4.62 5.02 1.25
N LEU A 57 5.34 4.69 2.32
CA LEU A 57 5.24 5.38 3.61
C LEU A 57 5.60 6.86 3.47
N LYS A 58 6.74 7.18 2.84
CA LYS A 58 7.15 8.56 2.55
C LYS A 58 6.14 9.30 1.67
N SER A 59 5.47 8.60 0.76
CA SER A 59 4.44 9.16 -0.11
C SER A 59 3.10 9.39 0.61
N ALA A 60 2.81 8.61 1.65
CA ALA A 60 1.53 8.62 2.37
C ALA A 60 1.54 9.61 3.55
N VAL A 61 2.70 9.81 4.17
CA VAL A 61 2.88 10.78 5.25
C VAL A 61 3.10 12.19 4.69
N LYS A 62 2.43 13.16 5.30
CA LYS A 62 2.37 14.58 4.88
C LYS A 62 2.64 15.50 6.07
N GLY A 63 2.77 16.79 5.78
CA GLY A 63 2.93 17.83 6.81
C GLY A 63 4.22 17.68 7.62
N GLU A 64 4.14 17.97 8.92
CA GLU A 64 5.29 17.94 9.83
C GLU A 64 5.90 16.53 9.97
N PRO A 65 5.13 15.44 10.15
CA PRO A 65 5.70 14.09 10.24
C PRO A 65 6.53 13.67 9.02
N ALA A 66 6.20 14.17 7.83
CA ALA A 66 6.95 13.85 6.61
C ALA A 66 8.39 14.36 6.66
N ARG A 67 8.68 15.40 7.45
CA ARG A 67 10.03 15.94 7.60
C ARG A 67 10.96 14.96 8.30
N ALA A 68 10.48 14.27 9.33
CA ALA A 68 11.22 13.23 10.03
C ALA A 68 11.56 12.04 9.11
N LEU A 69 10.63 11.66 8.23
CA LEU A 69 10.86 10.58 7.27
C LEU A 69 11.76 10.98 6.09
N LYS A 70 11.85 12.28 5.78
CA LYS A 70 12.68 12.77 4.68
C LYS A 70 14.17 12.62 4.98
N THR A 71 14.58 12.78 6.23
CA THR A 71 15.97 12.65 6.67
C THR A 71 16.45 11.20 6.73
N LEU A 72 15.53 10.24 6.77
CA LEU A 72 15.88 8.83 6.73
C LEU A 72 16.30 8.43 5.29
N PRO A 73 17.46 7.79 5.12
CA PRO A 73 17.86 7.23 3.84
C PRO A 73 16.84 6.18 3.40
N VAL A 74 16.76 5.88 2.11
CA VAL A 74 15.97 4.74 1.62
C VAL A 74 16.94 3.56 1.53
N SER A 75 16.85 2.65 2.49
CA SER A 75 17.54 1.35 2.47
C SER A 75 16.57 0.24 2.87
N ASP A 76 16.96 -1.00 2.65
CA ASP A 76 16.16 -2.17 3.05
C ASP A 76 15.83 -2.19 4.55
N SER A 77 16.74 -1.65 5.37
CA SER A 77 16.57 -1.47 6.81
C SER A 77 15.81 -0.21 7.24
N SER A 78 15.55 0.73 6.32
CA SER A 78 14.94 2.02 6.67
C SER A 78 13.45 1.91 6.94
N TYR A 79 12.79 0.88 6.42
CA TYR A 79 11.38 0.61 6.73
C TYR A 79 11.21 0.15 8.17
N ASP A 80 12.06 -0.76 8.66
CA ASP A 80 11.99 -1.28 10.03
C ASP A 80 12.37 -0.24 11.09
N ALA A 81 13.14 0.78 10.70
CA ALA A 81 13.60 1.87 11.56
C ALA A 81 12.66 3.09 11.59
N ALA A 82 11.63 3.12 10.74
CA ALA A 82 10.69 4.23 10.60
C ALA A 82 9.41 4.01 11.42
#